data_AF-A0A960VM95-F1
#
_entry.id   AF-A0A960VM95-F1
#
_cell.length_a   1.000
_cell.length_b   1.000
_cell.length_c   1.000
_cell.angle_alpha   90.00
_cell.angle_beta   90.00
_cell.angle_gamma   90.00
#
_symmetry.space_group_name_H-M   'P 1'
#
loop_
_entity.id
_entity.type
_entity.pdbx_description
1 polymer ?
#
loop_
_entity_poly.entity_id
_entity_poly.type
_entity_poly.pdbx_seq_one_letter_code
_entity_poly.pdbx_strand_id
1 'polypeptide(L)'
;MKTKSVIIFALAAVTLILGTDAAQATSTIASDFRNTYPGACQEILDATTSGQNCSLCHGGGFSLNDYGSDLADANRNFAAIENMDSDGDGRTNLQEITNDCTMPGDMSSPAEADTWGTIKALFR
;
A
#
# COMPACT_ATOMS: atom_id res chain seq x y z
N MET A 1 48.54 40.86 -34.22
CA MET A 1 47.67 40.58 -33.07
C MET A 1 47.25 39.12 -33.13
N LYS A 2 47.77 38.28 -32.24
CA LYS A 2 47.52 36.83 -32.17
C LYS A 2 47.18 36.45 -30.73
N THR A 3 46.37 35.40 -30.61
CA THR A 3 46.09 34.58 -29.42
C THR A 3 45.41 35.22 -28.21
N LYS A 4 44.09 35.43 -28.29
CA LYS A 4 43.17 35.28 -27.15
C LYS A 4 41.83 34.87 -27.77
N SER A 5 41.30 33.69 -27.50
CA SER A 5 39.86 33.33 -27.58
C SER A 5 39.57 31.82 -27.66
N VAL A 6 40.57 30.94 -27.82
CA VAL A 6 40.27 29.50 -28.00
C VAL A 6 40.10 28.72 -26.68
N ILE A 7 40.17 29.37 -25.51
CA ILE A 7 40.15 28.65 -24.21
C ILE A 7 38.77 28.67 -23.51
N ILE A 8 37.77 29.38 -24.04
CA ILE A 8 36.49 29.57 -23.31
C ILE A 8 35.45 28.47 -23.62
N PHE A 9 35.65 27.62 -24.63
CA PHE A 9 34.68 26.57 -24.97
C PHE A 9 34.92 25.19 -24.33
N ALA A 10 36.06 24.99 -23.66
CA ALA A 10 36.40 23.68 -23.08
C ALA A 10 36.02 23.52 -21.59
N LEU A 11 35.55 24.58 -20.93
CA LEU A 11 35.26 24.56 -19.48
C LEU A 11 33.77 24.47 -19.12
N ALA A 12 32.89 24.27 -20.10
CA ALA A 12 31.44 24.17 -19.88
C ALA A 12 30.91 22.73 -19.99
N ALA A 13 31.78 21.73 -20.15
CA ALA A 13 31.40 20.34 -20.43
C ALA A 13 31.63 19.37 -19.25
N VAL A 14 32.05 19.84 -18.07
CA VAL A 14 32.56 18.97 -16.98
C VAL A 14 31.72 19.01 -15.69
N THR A 15 30.50 19.57 -15.69
CA THR A 15 29.71 19.69 -14.44
C THR A 15 28.25 19.27 -14.57
N LEU A 16 27.94 18.21 -15.31
CA LEU A 16 26.57 17.68 -15.35
C LEU A 16 26.50 16.16 -15.28
N ILE A 17 27.18 15.57 -14.28
CA ILE A 17 26.94 14.18 -13.87
C ILE A 17 26.90 14.15 -12.33
N LEU A 18 25.88 14.79 -11.75
CA LEU A 18 25.57 14.64 -10.34
C LEU A 18 24.15 14.10 -10.22
N GLY A 19 24.04 12.92 -9.61
CA GLY A 19 22.80 12.38 -9.08
C GLY A 19 21.83 11.87 -10.14
N THR A 20 22.06 10.67 -10.67
CA THR A 20 20.90 9.83 -10.95
C THR A 20 20.41 9.34 -9.59
N ASP A 21 19.61 10.15 -8.91
CA ASP A 21 18.74 9.62 -7.87
C ASP A 21 17.90 8.56 -8.58
N ALA A 22 18.15 7.29 -8.27
CA ALA A 22 17.23 6.25 -8.62
C ALA A 22 15.93 6.64 -7.93
N ALA A 23 15.01 7.24 -8.67
CA ALA A 23 13.62 7.38 -8.27
C ALA A 23 13.11 5.95 -8.11
N GLN A 24 13.29 5.41 -6.90
CA GLN A 24 12.78 4.11 -6.49
C GLN A 24 11.27 4.26 -6.53
N ALA A 25 10.66 3.92 -7.66
CA ALA A 25 9.22 3.92 -7.87
C ALA A 25 8.56 2.73 -7.16
N THR A 26 9.00 2.40 -5.95
CA THR A 26 8.20 1.59 -5.04
C THR A 26 7.21 2.55 -4.39
N SER A 27 5.91 2.26 -4.45
CA SER A 27 4.89 3.20 -3.99
C SER A 27 5.13 3.50 -2.50
N THR A 28 5.24 4.79 -2.16
CA THR A 28 5.43 5.22 -0.76
C THR A 28 4.37 4.60 0.14
N ILE A 29 3.15 4.41 -0.36
CA ILE A 29 2.06 3.83 0.40
C ILE A 29 2.33 2.39 0.85
N ALA A 30 3.00 1.58 0.02
CA ALA A 30 3.34 0.21 0.40
C ALA A 30 4.44 0.18 1.47
N SER A 31 5.44 1.06 1.39
CA SER A 31 6.43 1.18 2.47
C SER A 31 5.81 1.74 3.74
N ASP A 32 4.95 2.75 3.63
CA ASP A 32 4.26 3.37 4.76
C ASP A 32 3.36 2.37 5.47
N PHE A 33 2.64 1.53 4.71
CA PHE A 33 1.83 0.44 5.25
C PHE A 33 2.69 -0.54 6.04
N ARG A 34 3.78 -1.05 5.45
CA ARG A 34 4.68 -2.01 6.13
C ARG A 34 5.34 -1.43 7.39
N ASN A 35 5.62 -0.12 7.39
CA ASN A 35 6.16 0.57 8.55
C ASN A 35 5.10 0.78 9.64
N THR A 36 3.85 1.02 9.26
CA THR A 36 2.73 1.20 10.19
C THR A 36 2.32 -0.14 10.82
N TYR A 37 2.31 -1.21 10.02
CA TYR A 37 1.86 -2.54 10.42
C TYR A 37 2.96 -3.61 10.22
N PRO A 38 4.05 -3.57 11.01
CA PRO A 38 5.11 -4.57 10.90
C PRO A 38 4.65 -5.99 11.31
N GLY A 39 3.50 -6.10 11.97
CA GLY A 39 2.86 -7.36 12.36
C GLY A 39 1.63 -7.74 11.52
N ALA A 40 1.38 -7.07 10.40
CA ALA A 40 0.32 -7.48 9.48
C ALA A 40 0.57 -8.91 8.97
N CYS A 41 -0.51 -9.63 8.67
CA CYS A 41 -0.40 -10.96 8.09
C CYS A 41 0.36 -10.93 6.75
N GLN A 42 1.10 -12.00 6.45
CA GLN A 42 1.98 -12.03 5.28
C GLN A 42 1.22 -11.85 3.97
N GLU A 43 0.00 -12.38 3.90
CA GLU A 43 -0.90 -12.26 2.75
C GLU A 43 -1.26 -10.81 2.46
N ILE A 44 -1.44 -9.99 3.50
CA ILE A 44 -1.70 -8.56 3.39
C ILE A 44 -0.44 -7.81 2.96
N LEU A 45 0.72 -8.17 3.54
CA LEU A 45 2.00 -7.61 3.12
C LEU A 45 2.28 -7.90 1.64
N ASP A 46 1.97 -9.10 1.15
CA ASP A 46 2.16 -9.48 -0.25
C ASP A 46 1.23 -8.69 -1.19
N ALA A 47 0.00 -8.40 -0.74
CA ALA A 47 -0.94 -7.48 -1.40
C ALA A 47 -0.54 -6.00 -1.38
N THR A 48 0.63 -5.68 -0.80
CA THR A 48 1.27 -4.35 -0.92
C THR A 48 2.57 -4.37 -1.72
N THR A 49 3.15 -5.55 -2.02
CA THR A 49 4.60 -5.64 -2.35
C THR A 49 4.91 -6.14 -3.76
N SER A 50 4.00 -6.08 -4.71
CA SER A 50 4.34 -6.40 -6.09
C SER A 50 3.63 -5.48 -7.06
N GLY A 51 4.34 -4.99 -8.09
CA GLY A 51 3.85 -4.06 -9.13
C GLY A 51 2.74 -4.61 -10.03
N GLN A 52 1.88 -5.46 -9.48
CA GLN A 52 0.74 -6.17 -10.06
C GLN A 52 -0.41 -6.27 -9.05
N ASN A 53 -0.13 -6.36 -7.74
CA ASN A 53 -1.15 -6.60 -6.71
C ASN A 53 -1.29 -5.39 -5.80
N CYS A 54 -1.85 -4.30 -6.32
CA CYS A 54 -2.30 -3.18 -5.49
C CYS A 54 -3.65 -3.51 -4.80
N SER A 55 -3.94 -4.79 -4.56
CA SER A 55 -5.25 -5.29 -4.16
C SER A 55 -5.67 -4.84 -2.76
N LEU A 56 -4.72 -4.42 -1.92
CA LEU A 56 -5.05 -3.79 -0.64
C LEU A 56 -5.95 -2.55 -0.86
N CYS A 57 -5.61 -1.69 -1.82
CA CYS A 57 -6.33 -0.43 -2.07
C CYS A 57 -7.19 -0.45 -3.33
N HIS A 58 -7.14 -1.50 -4.16
CA HIS A 58 -7.79 -1.53 -5.46
C HIS A 58 -8.60 -2.80 -5.67
N GLY A 59 -9.88 -2.65 -6.02
CA GLY A 59 -10.80 -3.76 -6.32
C GLY A 59 -10.78 -4.23 -7.79
N GLY A 60 -9.97 -3.60 -8.64
CA GLY A 60 -9.83 -3.95 -10.05
C GLY A 60 -9.29 -2.79 -10.89
N GLY A 61 -8.25 -3.05 -11.69
CA GLY A 61 -7.58 -2.01 -12.45
C GLY A 61 -7.01 -0.91 -11.54
N PHE A 62 -7.36 0.34 -11.81
CA PHE A 62 -6.94 1.51 -11.02
C PHE A 62 -8.03 2.09 -10.11
N SER A 63 -9.22 1.48 -10.09
CA SER A 63 -10.29 1.91 -9.18
C SER A 63 -9.94 1.52 -7.76
N LEU A 64 -10.20 2.41 -6.81
CA LEU A 64 -10.06 2.09 -5.40
C LEU A 64 -11.16 1.09 -4.99
N ASN A 65 -10.83 0.17 -4.09
CA ASN A 65 -11.85 -0.53 -3.29
C ASN A 65 -12.30 0.40 -2.13
N ASP A 66 -13.22 -0.07 -1.31
CA ASP A 66 -13.80 0.77 -0.24
C ASP A 66 -12.73 1.18 0.79
N TYR A 67 -11.86 0.26 1.23
CA TYR A 67 -10.68 0.59 2.06
C TYR A 67 -9.77 1.64 1.44
N GLY A 68 -9.46 1.50 0.15
CA GLY A 68 -8.63 2.43 -0.59
C GLY A 68 -9.27 3.82 -0.69
N SER A 69 -10.60 3.89 -0.82
CA SER A 69 -11.38 5.13 -0.81
C SER A 69 -11.30 5.81 0.55
N ASP A 70 -11.56 5.09 1.64
CA ASP A 70 -11.48 5.62 3.01
C ASP A 70 -10.07 6.12 3.33
N LEU A 71 -9.04 5.38 2.91
CA LEU A 71 -7.65 5.80 3.07
C LEU A 71 -7.33 7.05 2.26
N ALA A 72 -7.88 7.20 1.06
CA ALA A 72 -7.71 8.40 0.24
C ALA A 72 -8.38 9.62 0.89
N ASP A 73 -9.60 9.47 1.40
CA ASP A 73 -10.35 10.51 2.11
C ASP A 73 -9.67 10.91 3.43
N ALA A 74 -9.03 9.94 4.10
CA ALA A 74 -8.18 10.17 5.27
C ALA A 74 -6.80 10.75 4.93
N ASN A 75 -6.55 11.15 3.69
CA ASN A 75 -5.27 11.68 3.21
C ASN A 75 -4.09 10.74 3.52
N ARG A 76 -4.31 9.43 3.30
CA ARG A 76 -3.37 8.32 3.56
C ARG A 76 -2.98 8.14 5.02
N ASN A 77 -3.80 8.60 5.96
CA ASN A 77 -3.61 8.34 7.38
C ASN A 77 -4.22 6.98 7.76
N PHE A 78 -3.40 5.93 7.78
CA PHE A 78 -3.83 4.58 8.17
C PHE A 78 -4.50 4.54 9.55
N ALA A 79 -3.92 5.21 10.55
CA ALA A 79 -4.44 5.23 11.91
C ALA A 79 -5.84 5.87 12.02
N ALA A 80 -6.20 6.77 11.09
CA ALA A 80 -7.51 7.40 11.08
C ALA A 80 -8.64 6.44 10.68
N ILE A 81 -8.32 5.36 9.96
CA ILE A 81 -9.31 4.40 9.44
C ILE A 81 -9.26 3.03 10.13
N GLU A 82 -8.36 2.82 11.09
CA GLU A 82 -8.16 1.52 11.77
C GLU A 82 -9.45 0.95 12.38
N ASN A 83 -10.33 1.82 12.91
CA ASN A 83 -11.59 1.42 13.54
C ASN A 83 -12.79 1.46 12.58
N MET A 84 -12.57 1.78 11.31
CA MET A 84 -13.62 1.72 10.29
C MET A 84 -13.79 0.27 9.83
N ASP A 85 -15.02 -0.05 9.47
CA ASP A 85 -15.41 -1.25 8.73
C ASP A 85 -15.66 -0.78 7.30
N SER A 86 -14.60 -0.81 6.48
CA SER A 86 -14.61 -0.14 5.18
C SER A 86 -15.50 -0.85 4.16
N ASP A 87 -15.58 -2.17 4.20
CA ASP A 87 -16.39 -2.98 3.27
C ASP A 87 -17.75 -3.40 3.85
N GLY A 88 -17.99 -3.20 5.15
CA GLY A 88 -19.27 -3.45 5.80
C GLY A 88 -19.49 -4.93 6.17
N ASP A 89 -18.44 -5.72 6.29
CA ASP A 89 -18.52 -7.15 6.66
C ASP A 89 -18.66 -7.37 8.18
N GLY A 90 -18.55 -6.29 8.97
CA GLY A 90 -18.63 -6.29 10.43
C GLY A 90 -17.29 -6.41 11.14
N ARG A 91 -16.16 -6.36 10.43
CA ARG A 91 -14.80 -6.32 10.98
C ARG A 91 -14.21 -4.93 10.79
N THR A 92 -13.27 -4.57 11.66
CA THR A 92 -12.52 -3.32 11.49
C THR A 92 -11.28 -3.55 10.66
N ASN A 93 -10.86 -2.53 9.92
CA ASN A 93 -9.66 -2.57 9.09
C ASN A 93 -8.43 -3.11 9.85
N LEU A 94 -8.21 -2.64 11.08
CA LEU A 94 -7.09 -3.12 11.89
C LEU A 94 -7.22 -4.59 12.26
N GLN A 95 -8.44 -5.03 12.61
CA GLN A 95 -8.70 -6.41 12.98
C GLN A 95 -8.41 -7.35 11.81
N GLU A 96 -8.80 -6.98 10.60
CA GLU A 96 -8.55 -7.76 9.40
C GLU A 96 -7.06 -7.82 9.06
N ILE A 97 -6.38 -6.68 9.11
CA ILE A 97 -4.95 -6.55 8.80
C ILE A 97 -4.08 -7.38 9.75
N THR A 98 -4.41 -7.43 11.06
CA THR A 98 -3.52 -8.04 12.08
C THR A 98 -4.01 -9.35 12.69
N ASN A 99 -5.31 -9.63 12.68
CA ASN A 99 -5.88 -10.75 13.43
C ASN A 99 -6.58 -11.76 12.53
N ASP A 100 -7.45 -11.31 11.63
CA ASP A 100 -8.24 -12.20 10.78
C ASP A 100 -7.48 -12.61 9.50
N CYS A 101 -6.47 -11.84 9.12
CA CYS A 101 -5.67 -12.02 7.91
C CYS A 101 -6.54 -11.96 6.64
N THR A 102 -7.46 -10.99 6.61
CA THR A 102 -8.41 -10.75 5.52
C THR A 102 -8.23 -9.35 4.94
N MET A 103 -8.81 -9.09 3.77
CA MET A 103 -8.62 -7.81 3.08
C MET A 103 -9.69 -6.81 3.52
N PRO A 104 -9.31 -5.62 4.01
CA PRO A 104 -10.26 -4.63 4.55
C PRO A 104 -11.19 -3.97 3.53
N GLY A 105 -11.09 -4.35 2.26
CA GLY A 105 -11.93 -3.87 1.17
C GLY A 105 -12.62 -5.01 0.45
N ASP A 106 -12.80 -6.16 1.12
CA ASP A 106 -13.37 -7.39 0.60
C ASP A 106 -14.45 -7.93 1.55
N MET A 107 -15.71 -7.65 1.20
CA MET A 107 -16.91 -8.15 1.92
C MET A 107 -16.98 -9.67 2.14
N SER A 108 -16.09 -10.47 1.52
CA SER A 108 -16.05 -11.93 1.69
C SER A 108 -15.12 -12.40 2.81
N SER A 109 -14.44 -11.49 3.50
CA SER A 109 -13.85 -11.71 4.82
C SER A 109 -14.85 -12.49 5.69
N PRO A 110 -14.49 -13.66 6.27
CA PRO A 110 -15.44 -14.46 7.02
C PRO A 110 -15.97 -13.67 8.22
N ALA A 111 -17.20 -13.17 8.08
CA ALA A 111 -17.99 -12.73 9.20
C ALA A 111 -17.96 -13.85 10.27
N GLU A 112 -17.78 -13.46 11.53
CA GLU A 112 -17.64 -14.39 12.67
C GLU A 112 -18.81 -15.42 12.76
N ALA A 113 -19.91 -15.12 12.05
CA ALA A 113 -21.09 -15.96 11.88
C ALA A 113 -20.83 -17.35 11.26
N ASP A 114 -19.80 -17.55 10.41
CA ASP A 114 -19.69 -18.79 9.65
C ASP A 114 -18.85 -19.88 10.32
N THR A 115 -17.93 -19.56 11.23
CA THR A 115 -17.08 -20.59 11.84
C THR A 115 -17.71 -21.20 13.09
N TRP A 116 -18.24 -20.40 14.02
CA TRP A 116 -18.79 -20.97 15.26
C TRP A 116 -20.11 -21.73 15.05
N GLY A 117 -20.94 -21.27 14.11
CA GLY A 117 -22.15 -21.98 13.70
C GLY A 117 -21.83 -23.34 13.05
N THR A 118 -20.85 -23.35 12.14
CA THR A 118 -20.40 -24.55 11.42
C THR A 118 -19.67 -25.53 12.33
N ILE A 119 -18.78 -25.06 13.21
CA ILE A 119 -18.09 -25.91 14.20
C ILE A 119 -19.12 -26.58 15.11
N LYS A 120 -20.11 -25.84 15.63
CA LYS A 120 -21.19 -26.42 16.43
C LYS A 120 -22.04 -27.43 15.67
N ALA A 121 -22.13 -27.37 14.35
CA ALA A 121 -22.87 -28.34 13.55
C ALA A 121 -22.11 -29.66 13.36
N LEU A 122 -20.78 -29.63 13.44
CA LEU A 122 -19.92 -30.83 13.35
C LEU A 122 -19.87 -31.66 14.65
N PHE A 123 -20.22 -31.06 15.80
CA PHE A 123 -20.22 -31.71 17.12
C PHE A 123 -21.63 -31.97 17.67
N ARG A 124 -22.66 -32.03 16.82
CA ARG A 124 -24.03 -32.41 17.19
C ARG A 124 -24.40 -33.77 16.63
#